data_AF-A0A663F352-F1
#
_entry.id   AF-A0A663F352-F1
#
_cell.length_a   1.000
_cell.length_b   1.000
_cell.length_c   1.000
_cell.angle_alpha   90.00
_cell.angle_beta   90.00
_cell.angle_gamma   90.00
#
_symmetry.space_group_name_H-M   'P 1'
#
loop_
_entity.id
_entity.type
_entity.pdbx_description
1 polymer ?
#
loop_
_entity_poly.entity_id
_entity_poly.type
_entity_poly.pdbx_seq_one_letter_code
_entity_poly.pdbx_strand_id
1 'polypeptide(L)' 'MSPHAELVSRLRAAWLSGKTRPMEYRVAQLEALGRFLDEKQQDILEATAADMPTPSGCTEMG' A
#
# COMPACT_ATOMS: atom_id res chain seq x y z
N MET A 1 6.03 -4.29 26.03
CA MET A 1 4.95 -3.78 25.15
C MET A 1 5.23 -4.24 23.74
N SER A 2 4.21 -4.56 22.95
CA SER A 2 4.40 -4.90 21.53
C SER A 2 4.96 -3.68 20.76
N PRO A 3 5.94 -3.86 19.87
CA PRO A 3 6.49 -2.77 19.05
C PRO A 3 5.43 -2.08 18.18
N HIS A 4 4.29 -2.74 17.94
CA HIS A 4 3.20 -2.20 17.13
C HIS A 4 2.12 -1.48 17.96
N ALA A 5 2.15 -1.57 19.30
CA ALA A 5 1.09 -1.05 20.15
C ALA A 5 0.90 0.47 19.98
N GLU A 6 2.00 1.21 19.86
CA GLU A 6 1.96 2.66 19.66
C GLU A 6 1.47 3.03 18.25
N LEU A 7 1.91 2.30 17.22
CA LEU A 7 1.44 2.47 15.85
C LEU A 7 -0.08 2.27 15.76
N VAL A 8 -0.57 1.17 16.33
CA VAL A 8 -2.00 0.85 16.34
C VAL A 8 -2.80 1.90 17.12
N SER A 9 -2.27 2.42 18.22
CA SER A 9 -2.90 3.51 18.98
C SER A 9 -3.08 4.77 18.12
N ARG A 10 -2.03 5.19 17.40
CA ARG A 10 -2.08 6.36 16.51
C ARG A 10 -3.08 6.18 15.36
N LEU A 11 -3.12 5.00 14.74
CA LEU A 11 -4.07 4.69 13.67
C LEU A 11 -5.52 4.74 14.18
N ARG A 12 -5.78 4.20 15.39
CA ARG A 12 -7.11 4.31 16.01
C ARG A 12 -7.48 5.76 16.30
N ALA A 13 -6.56 6.58 16.80
CA ALA A 13 -6.83 7.99 17.04
C ALA A 13 -7.19 8.73 15.74
N ALA A 14 -6.49 8.47 14.63
CA ALA A 14 -6.80 9.04 13.33
C ALA A 14 -8.16 8.60 12.78
N TRP A 15 -8.56 7.35 13.05
CA TRP A 15 -9.88 6.83 12.67
C TRP A 15 -11.00 7.48 13.51
N LEU A 16 -10.83 7.52 14.83
CA LEU A 16 -11.83 8.04 15.77
C LEU A 16 -12.04 9.55 15.63
N SER A 17 -11.02 10.30 15.20
CA SER A 17 -11.17 11.73 14.90
C SER A 17 -12.07 12.00 13.69
N GLY A 18 -12.41 10.98 12.91
CA GLY A 18 -13.22 11.10 11.71
C GLY A 18 -12.46 11.65 10.50
N LYS A 19 -11.14 11.86 10.60
CA LYS A 19 -10.28 12.36 9.51
C LYS A 19 -10.43 11.55 8.22
N THR A 20 -10.70 10.24 8.34
CA THR A 20 -10.83 9.31 7.21
C THR A 20 -12.25 9.18 6.65
N ARG A 21 -13.25 9.85 7.25
CA ARG A 21 -14.67 9.75 6.87
C ARG A 21 -15.07 10.56 5.61
N PRO A 22 -14.51 11.74 5.32
CA PRO A 22 -14.84 12.48 4.10
C PRO A 22 -14.55 11.67 2.84
N MET A 23 -15.37 11.87 1.80
CA MET A 23 -15.18 11.19 0.51
C MET A 23 -13.87 11.63 -0.14
N GLU A 24 -13.59 12.93 -0.06
CA GLU A 24 -12.42 13.59 -0.62
C GLU A 24 -11.13 13.01 -0.03
N TYR A 25 -11.14 12.70 1.27
CA TYR A 25 -10.02 12.02 1.91
C TYR A 25 -9.77 10.64 1.27
N ARG A 26 -10.84 9.84 1.09
CA ARG A 26 -10.71 8.51 0.49
C ARG A 26 -10.24 8.58 -0.96
N VAL A 27 -10.79 9.49 -1.76
CA VAL A 27 -10.38 9.70 -3.16
C VAL A 27 -8.91 10.09 -3.22
N ALA A 28 -8.49 11.08 -2.44
CA ALA A 28 -7.09 11.52 -2.42
C ALA A 28 -6.12 10.41 -1.98
N GLN A 29 -6.53 9.54 -1.04
CA GLN A 29 -5.73 8.37 -0.65
C GLN A 29 -5.62 7.33 -1.77
N LEU A 30 -6.69 7.08 -2.52
CA LEU A 30 -6.66 6.16 -3.66
C LEU A 30 -5.79 6.69 -4.81
N GLU A 31 -5.88 7.99 -5.11
CA GLU A 31 -5.02 8.64 -6.11
C GLU A 31 -3.55 8.62 -5.69
N ALA A 32 -3.27 8.81 -4.40
CA ALA A 32 -1.92 8.69 -3.87
C ALA A 32 -1.39 7.25 -3.97
N LEU A 33 -2.23 6.24 -3.72
CA LEU A 33 -1.87 4.83 -3.91
C LEU A 33 -1.59 4.52 -5.38
N GLY A 34 -2.40 5.04 -6.32
CA GLY A 34 -2.16 4.90 -7.76
C GLY A 34 -0.79 5.45 -8.16
N ARG A 35 -0.50 6.70 -7.79
CA ARG A 35 0.81 7.32 -8.07
C ARG A 35 1.97 6.56 -7.44
N PHE A 36 1.80 6.07 -6.21
CA PHE A 36 2.82 5.26 -5.55
C PHE A 36 3.13 3.99 -6.35
N LEU A 37 2.11 3.30 -6.88
CA LEU A 37 2.31 2.11 -7.70
C LEU A 37 3.02 2.44 -9.01
N ASP A 38 2.67 3.55 -9.67
CA ASP A 38 3.34 3.99 -10.90
C ASP A 38 4.82 4.34 -10.63
N GLU A 39 5.08 5.11 -9.57
CA GLU A 39 6.43 5.53 -9.17
C GLU A 39 7.31 4.37 -8.70
N LYS A 40 6.70 3.30 -8.17
CA LYS A 40 7.38 2.14 -7.58
C LYS A 40 7.19 0.86 -8.35
N GLN A 41 6.70 0.93 -9.59
CA GLN A 41 6.35 -0.24 -10.38
C GLN A 41 7.53 -1.22 -10.50
N GLN A 42 8.71 -0.72 -10.92
CA GLN A 42 9.89 -1.56 -11.12
C GLN A 42 10.41 -2.12 -9.78
N ASP A 43 10.52 -1.29 -8.75
CA ASP A 43 10.94 -1.71 -7.40
C ASP A 43 10.05 -2.84 -6.86
N ILE A 44 8.73 -2.73 -7.06
CA ILE A 44 7.76 -3.74 -6.64
C ILE A 44 7.91 -5.01 -7.47
N LEU A 45 8.07 -4.93 -8.79
CA LEU A 45 8.22 -6.10 -9.66
C LEU A 45 9.50 -6.88 -9.33
N GLU A 46 10.62 -6.18 -9.10
CA GLU A 46 11.89 -6.81 -8.74
C GLU A 46 11.82 -7.50 -7.37
N ALA A 47 11.28 -6.82 -6.36
CA ALA A 47 11.09 -7.42 -5.04
C ALA A 47 10.16 -8.63 -5.11
N THR A 48 9.08 -8.53 -5.90
CA THR A 48 8.14 -9.62 -6.12
C THR A 48 8.81 -10.82 -6.81
N ALA A 49 9.63 -10.59 -7.83
CA ALA A 49 10.35 -11.67 -8.52
C ALA A 49 11.42 -12.33 -7.63
N ALA A 50 12.05 -11.56 -6.75
CA ALA A 50 13.02 -12.08 -5.79
C ALA A 50 12.36 -12.94 -4.69
N ASP A 51 11.23 -12.50 -4.15
CA ASP A 51 10.51 -13.20 -3.07
C ASP A 51 9.65 -14.36 -3.59
N MET A 52 9.08 -14.20 -4.78
CA MET A 52 8.26 -15.19 -5.47
C MET A 52 8.89 -15.53 -6.81
N PRO A 53 9.90 -16.41 -6.85
CA PRO A 53 10.46 -16.90 -8.10
C PRO A 53 9.35 -17.63 -8.87
N THR A 54 8.73 -16.94 -9.81
CA THR A 54 7.70 -17.52 -10.66
C THR A 54 8.36 -18.57 -11.57
N PRO A 55 7.86 -19.82 -11.61
CA PRO A 55 8.32 -20.77 -12.61
C PRO A 55 8.00 -20.18 -13.99
N SER A 56 9.01 -20.18 -14.86
CA SER A 56 8.99 -19.60 -16.20
C SER A 56 7.69 -19.91 -16.94
N GLY A 57 6.80 -18.93 -17.09
CA GLY A 57 5.54 -19.15 -17.81
C GLY A 57 4.43 -18.11 -17.65
N CYS A 58 4.48 -17.20 -16.67
CA CYS A 58 3.40 -16.22 -16.46
C CYS A 58 3.68 -14.79 -16.96
N THR A 59 4.83 -14.51 -17.56
CA THR A 59 5.13 -13.18 -18.13
C THR A 59 5.03 -13.21 -19.65
N GLU A 60 3.80 -13.29 -20.16
CA GLU A 60 3.41 -12.67 -21.43
C GLU A 60 1.93 -12.27 -21.31
N MET A 61 1.69 -10.98 -21.07
CA MET A 61 0.47 -10.31 -21.50
C MET A 61 0.93 -8.95 -22.02
N GLY A 62 1.06 -8.86 -23.34
CA GLY A 62 1.20 -7.60 -24.07
C GLY A 62 -0.08 -6.78 -24.05
#